data_AF-A0A7X8N1R7-F1
#
_entry.id   AF-A0A7X8N1R7-F1
#
_cell.length_a   1.000
_cell.length_b   1.000
_cell.length_c   1.000
_cell.angle_alpha   90.00
_cell.angle_beta   90.00
_cell.angle_gamma   90.00
#
_symmetry.space_group_name_H-M   'P 1'
#
loop_
_entity.id
_entity.type
_entity.pdbx_description
1 polymer ?
#
loop_
_entity_poly.entity_id
_entity_poly.type
_entity_poly.pdbx_seq_one_letter_code
_entity_poly.pdbx_strand_id
1 'polypeptide(L)'
;MAKLTMKRLMNLLGVVIFLGMIIMAVTNPLTIDPNLGFYQTEKAVMKDKQLYEFAIFLLVSSFTYFLLVQLYFSTPKGRKVFFIILSVLAIAAPMVAIYLER
;
A
#
# COMPACT_ATOMS: atom_id res chain seq x y z
N MET A 1 -23.98 -19.82 -0.23
CA MET A 1 -22.56 -19.48 0.05
C MET A 1 -21.92 -18.91 -1.22
N ALA A 2 -21.50 -17.65 -1.22
CA ALA A 2 -20.77 -17.08 -2.35
C ALA A 2 -19.43 -17.80 -2.49
N LYS A 3 -19.19 -18.48 -3.62
CA LYS A 3 -17.92 -19.14 -3.90
C LYS A 3 -16.85 -18.08 -4.12
N LEU A 4 -16.03 -17.82 -3.10
CA LEU A 4 -14.99 -16.81 -3.16
C LEU A 4 -13.90 -17.28 -4.13
N THR A 5 -13.76 -16.61 -5.27
CA THR A 5 -12.67 -16.87 -6.21
C THR A 5 -11.43 -16.14 -5.76
N MET A 6 -10.23 -16.72 -5.92
CA MET A 6 -8.97 -16.10 -5.49
C MET A 6 -8.79 -14.67 -6.03
N LYS A 7 -9.18 -14.43 -7.29
CA LYS A 7 -9.20 -13.09 -7.90
C LYS A 7 -10.06 -12.08 -7.12
N ARG A 8 -11.25 -12.51 -6.67
CA ARG A 8 -12.16 -11.66 -5.88
C ARG A 8 -11.61 -11.42 -4.48
N LEU A 9 -11.01 -12.44 -3.86
CA LEU A 9 -10.37 -12.30 -2.55
C LEU A 9 -9.25 -11.25 -2.59
N MET A 10 -8.36 -11.34 -3.58
CA MET A 10 -7.26 -10.38 -3.73
C MET A 10 -7.79 -8.97 -3.98
N ASN A 11 -8.75 -8.78 -4.89
CA ASN A 11 -9.35 -7.47 -5.10
C ASN A 11 -10.01 -6.92 -3.83
N LEU A 12 -10.71 -7.75 -3.05
CA LEU A 12 -11.32 -7.35 -1.78
C LEU A 12 -10.24 -6.90 -0.77
N LEU A 13 -9.16 -7.66 -0.63
CA LEU A 13 -8.03 -7.31 0.24
C LEU A 13 -7.40 -5.98 -0.18
N GLY A 14 -7.17 -5.78 -1.48
CA GLY A 14 -6.68 -4.52 -2.02
C GLY A 14 -7.59 -3.36 -1.61
N VAL A 15 -8.90 -3.48 -1.86
CA VAL A 15 -9.88 -2.45 -1.48
C VAL A 15 -9.82 -2.14 0.02
N VAL A 16 -9.79 -3.16 0.89
CA VAL A 16 -9.71 -2.97 2.35
C VAL A 16 -8.41 -2.25 2.76
N ILE A 17 -7.27 -2.66 2.21
CA ILE A 17 -5.97 -2.05 2.52
C ILE A 17 -5.93 -0.58 2.08
N PHE A 18 -6.32 -0.29 0.84
CA PHE A 18 -6.29 1.08 0.31
C PHE A 18 -7.31 1.99 1.02
N LEU A 19 -8.51 1.49 1.34
CA LEU A 19 -9.46 2.24 2.18
C LEU A 19 -8.91 2.51 3.58
N GLY A 20 -8.29 1.51 4.21
CA GLY A 20 -7.67 1.67 5.52
C GLY A 20 -6.58 2.75 5.51
N MET A 21 -5.78 2.80 4.44
CA MET A 21 -4.76 3.85 4.25
C MET A 21 -5.36 5.25 4.03
N ILE A 22 -6.46 5.36 3.27
CA ILE A 22 -7.16 6.65 3.11
C ILE A 22 -7.69 7.14 4.46
N ILE A 23 -8.33 6.25 5.22
CA ILE A 23 -8.84 6.58 6.55
C ILE A 23 -7.68 7.05 7.42
N MET A 24 -6.59 6.29 7.47
CA MET A 24 -5.40 6.64 8.26
C MET A 24 -4.83 8.01 7.91
N ALA A 25 -4.78 8.39 6.63
CA ALA A 25 -4.25 9.68 6.20
C ALA A 25 -5.13 10.87 6.62
N VAL A 26 -6.45 10.65 6.73
CA VAL A 26 -7.41 11.71 7.10
C VAL A 26 -7.67 11.73 8.61
N THR A 27 -7.44 10.62 9.31
CA THR A 27 -7.54 10.54 10.77
C THR A 27 -6.24 10.98 11.43
N ASN A 28 -6.30 11.88 12.42
CA ASN A 28 -5.13 12.21 13.22
C ASN A 28 -4.57 10.94 13.90
N PRO A 29 -3.31 10.55 13.65
CA PRO A 29 -2.75 9.37 14.28
C PRO A 29 -2.61 9.61 15.79
N LEU A 30 -3.22 8.71 16.56
CA LEU A 30 -3.07 8.68 18.01
C LEU A 30 -1.72 8.02 18.33
N THR A 31 -0.76 8.81 18.78
CA THR A 31 0.50 8.30 19.32
C THR A 31 0.29 7.85 20.76
N ILE A 32 0.63 6.60 21.06
CA ILE A 32 0.59 6.05 22.41
C ILE A 32 1.95 6.32 23.06
N ASP A 33 1.96 7.18 24.07
CA ASP A 33 3.14 7.45 24.88
C ASP A 33 3.42 6.26 25.84
N PRO A 34 4.68 5.91 26.13
CA PRO A 34 5.02 4.92 27.16
C PRO A 34 4.39 5.18 28.54
N ASN A 35 3.95 6.41 28.83
CA ASN A 35 3.19 6.78 30.04
C ASN A 35 1.66 6.66 29.91
N LEU A 36 1.12 5.92 28.92
CA LEU A 36 -0.33 5.67 28.73
C LEU A 36 -1.19 6.93 28.49
N GLY A 37 -0.57 8.05 28.11
CA GLY A 37 -1.29 9.26 27.68
C GLY A 37 -1.55 9.23 26.17
N PHE A 38 -2.81 9.41 25.77
CA PHE A 38 -3.16 9.64 24.37
C PHE A 38 -2.90 11.10 24.02
N TYR A 39 -1.73 11.40 23.47
CA TYR A 39 -1.41 12.75 23.01
C TYR A 39 -1.54 12.84 21.49
N GLN A 40 -2.26 13.85 20.99
CA GLN A 40 -2.17 14.28 19.59
C GLN A 40 -0.86 15.04 19.42
N THR A 41 0.13 14.42 18.79
CA THR A 41 1.37 15.12 18.43
C THR A 41 1.16 15.83 17.09
N GLU A 42 1.31 17.16 17.04
CA GLU A 42 1.20 17.95 15.80
C GLU A 42 2.13 17.46 14.69
N LYS A 43 3.23 16.77 15.06
CA LYS A 43 4.20 16.19 14.11
C LYS A 43 3.68 14.96 13.37
N ALA A 44 2.64 14.30 13.88
CA ALA A 44 2.07 13.11 13.28
C ALA A 44 0.89 13.42 12.34
N VAL A 45 0.36 14.65 12.39
CA VAL A 45 -0.62 15.16 11.42
C VAL A 45 0.11 15.45 10.10
N MET A 46 -0.27 14.76 9.03
CA MET A 46 0.30 15.02 7.71
C MET A 46 -0.05 16.45 7.28
N LYS A 47 0.95 17.27 7.00
CA LYS A 47 0.76 18.60 6.41
C LYS A 47 0.23 18.48 4.97
N ASP A 48 -0.45 19.50 4.45
CA ASP A 48 -1.06 19.50 3.12
C ASP A 48 -0.12 19.00 1.99
N LYS A 49 1.16 19.41 2.04
CA LYS A 49 2.17 18.95 1.08
C LYS A 49 2.44 17.44 1.18
N GLN A 50 2.53 16.91 2.41
CA GLN A 50 2.74 15.49 2.66
C GLN A 50 1.51 14.65 2.33
N LEU A 51 0.30 15.18 2.57
CA LEU A 51 -0.96 14.55 2.15
C LEU A 51 -1.01 14.40 0.63
N TYR A 52 -0.57 15.43 -0.12
CA TYR A 52 -0.53 15.37 -1.58
C TYR A 52 0.47 14.31 -2.09
N GLU A 53 1.69 14.29 -1.53
CA GLU A 53 2.70 13.28 -1.86
C GLU A 53 2.20 11.86 -1.53
N PHE A 54 1.57 11.69 -0.37
CA PHE A 54 0.96 10.43 0.04
C PHE A 54 -0.20 10.02 -0.87
N ALA A 55 -1.07 10.94 -1.26
CA ALA A 55 -2.20 10.67 -2.15
C ALA A 55 -1.74 10.20 -3.54
N ILE A 56 -0.72 10.85 -4.11
CA ILE A 56 -0.11 10.40 -5.37
C ILE A 56 0.49 9.00 -5.21
N PHE A 57 1.26 8.78 -4.15
CA PHE A 57 1.84 7.49 -3.86
C PHE A 57 0.77 6.39 -3.75
N LEU A 58 -0.33 6.68 -3.05
CA LEU A 58 -1.45 5.77 -2.85
C LEU A 58 -2.18 5.47 -4.16
N LEU A 59 -2.38 6.48 -5.01
CA LEU A 59 -2.98 6.33 -6.34
C LEU A 59 -2.14 5.42 -7.24
N VAL A 60 -0.84 5.70 -7.35
CA VAL A 60 0.09 4.90 -8.17
C VAL A 60 0.16 3.46 -7.64
N SER A 61 0.24 3.30 -6.32
CA SER A 61 0.30 1.97 -5.67
C SER A 61 -0.97 1.17 -5.87
N SER A 62 -2.14 1.79 -5.69
CA SER A 62 -3.44 1.12 -5.87
C SER A 62 -3.67 0.72 -7.32
N PHE A 63 -3.39 1.62 -8.27
CA PHE A 63 -3.45 1.32 -9.68
C PHE A 63 -2.54 0.14 -10.05
N THR A 64 -1.29 0.17 -9.60
CA THR A 64 -0.32 -0.90 -9.85
C THR A 64 -0.79 -2.23 -9.26
N TYR A 65 -1.33 -2.22 -8.04
CA TYR A 65 -1.86 -3.41 -7.40
C TYR A 65 -3.00 -4.05 -8.21
N PHE A 66 -4.04 -3.28 -8.54
CA PHE A 66 -5.19 -3.83 -9.27
C PHE A 66 -4.81 -4.28 -10.68
N LEU A 67 -3.88 -3.57 -11.34
CA LEU A 67 -3.31 -3.99 -12.61
C LEU A 67 -2.58 -5.32 -12.47
N LEU A 68 -1.73 -5.48 -11.45
CA LEU A 68 -1.01 -6.74 -11.19
C LEU A 68 -1.95 -7.91 -10.90
N VAL A 69 -2.97 -7.72 -10.08
CA VAL A 69 -3.99 -8.74 -9.82
C VAL A 69 -4.70 -9.12 -11.11
N GLN A 70 -5.09 -8.13 -11.91
CA GLN A 70 -5.74 -8.38 -13.20
C GLN A 70 -4.81 -9.12 -14.17
N LEU A 71 -3.54 -8.73 -14.25
CA LEU A 71 -2.52 -9.35 -15.10
C LEU A 71 -2.26 -10.81 -14.72
N TYR A 72 -2.18 -11.09 -13.41
CA TYR A 72 -1.98 -12.44 -12.88
C TYR A 72 -3.11 -13.39 -13.28
N PHE A 73 -4.36 -12.94 -13.23
CA PHE A 73 -5.51 -13.79 -13.58
C PHE A 73 -5.92 -13.75 -15.07
N SER A 74 -5.30 -12.89 -15.89
CA SER A 74 -5.70 -12.71 -17.30
C SER A 74 -5.13 -13.80 -18.22
N THR A 75 -3.81 -14.05 -18.17
CA THR A 75 -3.17 -15.02 -19.09
C THR A 75 -1.97 -15.73 -18.45
N PRO A 76 -1.54 -16.91 -18.96
CA PRO A 76 -0.30 -17.58 -18.52
C PRO A 76 0.95 -16.70 -18.69
N LYS A 77 0.99 -15.91 -19.77
CA LYS A 77 2.05 -14.91 -20.01
C LYS A 77 2.00 -13.79 -18.97
N GLY A 78 0.80 -13.32 -18.61
CA GLY A 78 0.58 -12.33 -17.55
C GLY A 78 1.12 -12.77 -16.19
N ARG A 79 0.97 -14.06 -15.83
CA ARG A 79 1.59 -14.61 -14.61
C ARG A 79 3.11 -14.54 -14.63
N LYS A 80 3.74 -14.82 -15.78
CA LYS A 80 5.20 -14.71 -15.92
C LYS A 80 5.66 -13.26 -15.73
N VAL A 81 4.95 -12.29 -16.32
CA VAL A 81 5.24 -10.86 -16.15
C VAL A 81 5.05 -10.42 -14.71
N PHE A 82 3.97 -10.87 -14.03
CA PHE A 82 3.74 -10.62 -12.62
C PHE A 82 4.93 -11.06 -11.75
N PHE A 83 5.43 -12.29 -11.94
CA PHE A 83 6.57 -12.79 -11.18
C PHE A 83 7.86 -12.02 -11.47
N ILE A 84 8.09 -11.58 -12.71
CA ILE A 84 9.24 -10.73 -13.05
C ILE A 84 9.15 -9.41 -12.30
N ILE A 85 8.00 -8.73 -12.32
CA ILE A 85 7.79 -7.46 -11.62
C ILE A 85 7.98 -7.66 -10.11
N LEU A 86 7.44 -8.73 -9.55
CA LEU A 86 7.57 -9.05 -8.13
C LEU A 86 9.02 -9.27 -7.72
N SER A 87 9.79 -10.02 -8.50
CA SER A 87 11.22 -10.25 -8.25
C SER A 87 12.02 -8.94 -8.33
N VAL A 88 11.73 -8.09 -9.32
CA VAL A 88 12.37 -6.77 -9.43
C VAL A 88 12.06 -5.92 -8.21
N LEU A 89 10.79 -5.86 -7.76
CA LEU A 89 10.40 -5.11 -6.56
C LEU A 89 11.10 -5.65 -5.30
N ALA A 90 11.13 -6.97 -5.14
CA ALA A 90 11.72 -7.63 -3.98
C ALA A 90 13.22 -7.36 -3.83
N ILE A 91 13.93 -7.13 -4.94
CA ILE A 91 15.36 -6.80 -4.94
C ILE A 91 15.57 -5.28 -4.86
N ALA A 92 14.80 -4.51 -5.63
CA ALA A 92 14.98 -3.07 -5.74
C ALA A 92 14.61 -2.33 -4.44
N ALA A 93 13.52 -2.72 -3.79
CA ALA A 93 13.06 -2.06 -2.56
C ALA A 93 14.11 -2.05 -1.44
N PRO A 94 14.69 -3.20 -1.01
CA PRO A 94 15.73 -3.19 0.01
C PRO A 94 17.02 -2.51 -0.46
N MET A 95 17.40 -2.62 -1.75
CA MET A 95 18.58 -1.90 -2.26
C MET A 95 18.42 -0.38 -2.14
N VAL A 96 17.26 0.15 -2.52
CA VAL A 96 16.96 1.59 -2.39
C VAL A 96 16.94 2.00 -0.92
N ALA A 97 16.35 1.19 -0.04
CA ALA A 97 16.34 1.47 1.40
C ALA A 97 17.77 1.58 1.98
N ILE A 98 18.65 0.63 1.67
CA ILE A 98 20.05 0.66 2.11
C ILE A 98 20.79 1.86 1.53
N TYR A 99 20.49 2.26 0.30
CA TYR A 99 21.12 3.43 -0.33
C TYR A 99 20.68 4.74 0.34
N LEU A 100 19.41 4.86 0.73
CA LEU A 100 18.87 6.05 1.41
C LEU A 100 19.28 6.15 2.88
N GLU A 101 19.60 5.04 3.54
CA GLU A 101 20.10 5.02 4.92
C GLU A 101 21.59 5.40 5.03
N ARG A 102 22.29 5.56 3.92
CA ARG A 102 23.73 5.88 3.86
C ARG A 102 23.97 7.34 3.47
#